data_AF-A0A959RA57-F1
#
_entry.id   AF-A0A959RA57-F1
#
_cell.length_a   1.000
_cell.length_b   1.000
_cell.length_c   1.000
_cell.angle_alpha   90.00
_cell.angle_beta   90.00
_cell.angle_gamma   90.00
#
_symmetry.space_group_name_H-M   'P 1'
#
loop_
_entity.id
_entity.type
_entity.pdbx_description
1 polymer ?
#
loop_
_entity_poly.entity_id
_entity_poly.type
_entity_poly.pdbx_seq_one_letter_code
_entity_poly.pdbx_strand_id
1 'polypeptide(L)'
;QYELTHGQAIAIGMTYAANISEQLNGFTQTKKLTNLLEKYHLPTYATYNQEKVFAVLKMDKKREKEFIHYVLLEKIGKAVLQPIPLKKFSKILESLS
;
A
#
# COMPACT_ATOMS: atom_id res chain seq x y z
N GLN A 1 18.16 -10.36 5.07
CA GLN A 1 18.79 -9.07 4.75
C GLN A 1 17.83 -8.36 3.80
N TYR A 2 16.97 -7.48 4.31
CA TYR A 2 16.01 -6.73 3.48
C TYR A 2 16.62 -5.34 3.21
N GLU A 3 17.65 -5.28 2.37
CA GLU A 3 18.20 -3.99 1.92
C GLU A 3 17.41 -3.52 0.70
N LEU A 4 16.10 -3.33 0.89
CA LEU A 4 15.33 -2.49 -0.02
C LEU A 4 15.84 -1.06 0.17
N THR A 5 16.41 -0.47 -0.87
CA THR A 5 16.78 0.93 -0.85
C THR A 5 15.53 1.78 -0.59
N HIS A 6 15.70 2.97 -0.02
CA HIS A 6 14.56 3.85 0.32
C HIS A 6 13.61 4.08 -0.87
N GLY A 7 14.16 4.28 -2.07
CA GLY A 7 13.38 4.44 -3.30
C GLY A 7 12.59 3.18 -3.70
N GLN A 8 13.15 2.00 -3.49
CA GLN A 8 12.46 0.73 -3.74
C GLN A 8 11.29 0.55 -2.78
N ALA A 9 11.50 0.81 -1.48
CA ALA A 9 10.43 0.73 -0.49
C ALA A 9 9.27 1.70 -0.80
N ILE A 10 9.59 2.91 -1.26
CA ILE A 10 8.59 3.90 -1.70
C ILE A 10 7.83 3.40 -2.93
N ALA A 11 8.52 2.92 -3.97
CA ALA A 11 7.88 2.44 -5.21
C ALA A 11 6.87 1.30 -4.95
N ILE A 12 7.26 0.37 -4.08
CA ILE A 12 6.41 -0.73 -3.62
C ILE A 12 5.18 -0.16 -2.89
N GLY A 13 5.39 0.74 -1.92
CA GLY A 13 4.31 1.38 -1.17
C GLY A 13 3.34 2.16 -2.07
N MET A 14 3.84 2.85 -3.09
CA MET A 14 3.02 3.56 -4.08
C MET A 14 2.17 2.60 -4.91
N THR A 15 2.71 1.44 -5.28
CA THR A 15 1.98 0.41 -6.02
C THR A 15 0.87 -0.21 -5.16
N TYR A 16 1.14 -0.50 -3.89
CA TYR A 16 0.09 -0.95 -2.96
C TYR A 16 -0.97 0.12 -2.75
N ALA A 17 -0.58 1.38 -2.56
CA ALA A 17 -1.55 2.47 -2.41
C ALA A 17 -2.45 2.60 -3.62
N ALA A 18 -1.92 2.50 -4.84
CA ALA A 18 -2.72 2.49 -6.06
C ALA A 18 -3.68 1.29 -6.14
N ASN A 19 -3.21 0.07 -5.85
CA ASN A 19 -4.06 -1.13 -5.84
C ASN A 19 -5.19 -1.06 -4.78
N ILE A 20 -4.86 -0.62 -3.57
CA ILE A 20 -5.86 -0.43 -2.51
C ILE A 20 -6.87 0.64 -2.92
N SER A 21 -6.41 1.71 -3.57
CA SER A 21 -7.27 2.79 -4.07
C SER A 21 -8.15 2.35 -5.23
N GLU A 22 -7.69 1.42 -6.06
CA GLU A 22 -8.50 0.79 -7.12
C GLU A 22 -9.68 0.03 -6.51
N GLN A 23 -9.43 -0.77 -5.48
CA GLN A 23 -10.48 -1.53 -4.79
C GLN A 23 -11.43 -0.65 -3.95
N LEU A 24 -10.93 0.45 -3.37
CA LEU A 24 -11.71 1.29 -2.44
C LEU A 24 -12.37 2.50 -3.09
N ASN A 25 -11.66 3.18 -3.98
CA ASN A 25 -12.08 4.45 -4.58
C ASN A 25 -12.31 4.35 -6.10
N GLY A 26 -12.09 3.18 -6.71
CA GLY A 26 -12.21 3.00 -8.15
C GLY A 26 -11.09 3.68 -8.95
N PHE A 27 -9.90 3.84 -8.36
CA PHE A 27 -8.74 4.37 -9.07
C PHE A 27 -8.33 3.46 -10.23
N THR A 28 -8.46 3.93 -11.47
CA THR A 28 -8.20 3.12 -12.69
C THR A 28 -6.80 3.27 -13.26
N GLN A 29 -5.96 4.14 -12.66
CA GLN A 29 -4.67 4.51 -13.23
C GLN A 29 -3.49 3.74 -12.60
N THR A 30 -3.77 2.64 -11.89
CA THR A 30 -2.77 1.74 -11.28
C THR A 30 -1.73 1.31 -12.31
N LYS A 31 -2.18 0.83 -13.48
CA LYS A 31 -1.29 0.40 -14.58
C LYS A 31 -0.36 1.50 -15.08
N LYS A 32 -0.82 2.75 -15.08
CA LYS A 32 -0.01 3.89 -15.52
C LYS A 32 1.11 4.18 -14.52
N LEU A 33 0.83 4.02 -13.23
CA LEU A 33 1.82 4.15 -12.16
C LEU A 33 2.85 3.02 -12.20
N THR A 34 2.40 1.77 -12.30
CA THR A 34 3.31 0.60 -12.36
C THR A 34 4.23 0.68 -13.56
N ASN A 35 3.71 1.00 -14.75
CA ASN A 35 4.52 1.16 -15.95
C ASN A 35 5.54 2.29 -15.82
N LEU A 36 5.24 3.35 -15.07
CA LEU A 36 6.19 4.44 -14.82
C LEU A 36 7.32 3.97 -13.90
N LEU A 37 6.99 3.28 -12.81
CA LEU A 37 7.97 2.73 -11.88
C LEU A 37 8.89 1.70 -12.56
N GLU A 38 8.33 0.84 -13.42
CA GLU A 38 9.11 -0.11 -14.24
C GLU A 38 10.09 0.59 -15.18
N LYS A 39 9.69 1.72 -15.81
CA LYS A 39 10.60 2.53 -16.64
C LYS A 39 11.76 3.11 -15.85
N TYR A 40 11.59 3.35 -14.56
CA TYR A 40 12.66 3.78 -13.66
C TYR A 40 13.43 2.61 -13.04
N HIS A 41 13.19 1.37 -13.49
CA HIS A 41 13.77 0.14 -12.94
C HIS A 41 13.51 -0.02 -11.43
N LEU A 42 12.40 0.53 -10.94
CA LEU A 42 11.98 0.41 -9.55
C LEU A 42 11.06 -0.82 -9.38
N PRO A 43 11.21 -1.56 -8.27
CA PRO A 43 10.33 -2.67 -7.97
C PRO A 43 8.93 -2.14 -7.67
N THR A 44 7.95 -2.67 -8.41
CA THR A 44 6.53 -2.37 -8.23
C THR A 44 5.91 -3.29 -7.17
N TYR A 45 6.32 -4.55 -7.15
CA TYR A 45 5.89 -5.54 -6.18
C TYR A 45 7.11 -6.07 -5.41
N ALA A 46 6.92 -6.33 -4.13
CA ALA A 46 7.89 -7.05 -3.33
C ALA A 46 7.19 -8.19 -2.60
N THR A 47 7.91 -9.29 -2.46
CA THR A 47 7.52 -10.38 -1.57
C THR A 47 7.76 -9.90 -0.14
N TYR A 48 6.69 -9.67 0.59
CA TYR A 48 6.75 -9.32 2.01
C TYR A 48 6.13 -10.45 2.82
N ASN A 49 6.67 -10.67 4.01
CA ASN A 49 6.05 -11.59 4.96
C ASN A 49 4.83 -10.88 5.56
N GLN A 50 3.63 -11.29 5.13
CA GLN A 50 2.36 -10.74 5.62
C GLN A 50 2.27 -10.79 7.14
N GLU A 51 2.69 -11.88 7.78
CA GLU A 51 2.66 -12.01 9.24
C GLU A 51 3.52 -10.95 9.92
N LYS A 52 4.70 -10.66 9.37
CA LYS A 52 5.57 -9.59 9.88
C LYS A 52 4.96 -8.21 9.66
N VAL A 53 4.37 -7.96 8.51
CA VAL A 53 3.69 -6.68 8.23
C VAL A 53 2.50 -6.50 9.18
N PHE A 54 1.67 -7.53 9.37
CA PHE A 54 0.59 -7.51 10.34
C PHE A 54 1.07 -7.38 11.78
N ALA A 55 2.16 -8.06 12.16
CA ALA A 55 2.75 -7.94 13.48
C ALA A 55 3.23 -6.51 13.75
N VAL A 56 3.92 -5.88 12.79
CA VAL A 56 4.35 -4.48 12.90
C VAL A 56 3.16 -3.54 12.98
N LEU A 57 2.16 -3.71 12.10
CA LEU A 57 0.93 -2.90 12.13
C LEU A 57 0.11 -3.08 13.42
N LYS A 58 0.13 -4.27 14.02
CA LYS A 58 -0.47 -4.54 15.34
C LYS A 58 0.37 -3.96 16.48
N MET A 59 1.70 -4.03 16.40
CA MET A 59 2.62 -3.57 17.45
C MET A 59 2.72 -2.04 17.51
N ASP A 60 2.65 -1.35 16.38
CA ASP A 60 2.66 0.12 16.30
C ASP A 60 1.44 0.77 16.98
N LYS A 61 0.46 -0.04 17.41
CA LYS A 61 -0.76 0.43 18.09
C LYS A 61 -1.07 -0.30 19.39
N LYS A 62 -0.18 -0.20 20.40
CA LYS A 62 -0.67 -0.10 21.78
C LYS A 62 -1.40 1.24 21.90
N ARG A 63 -2.74 1.18 21.86
CA ARG A 63 -3.73 2.25 22.15
C ARG A 63 -4.49 2.73 20.91
N GLU A 64 -5.74 2.25 20.87
CA GLU A 64 -6.91 2.91 20.32
C GLU A 64 -7.05 3.03 18.80
N LYS A 65 -8.28 2.71 18.35
CA LYS A 65 -8.88 2.90 17.02
C LYS A 65 -8.66 1.75 16.04
N GLU A 66 -9.75 1.02 15.80
CA GLU A 66 -9.96 -0.08 14.83
C GLU A 66 -9.66 0.30 13.36
N PHE A 67 -9.09 1.48 13.10
CA PHE A 67 -8.89 2.06 11.78
C PHE A 67 -7.44 2.46 11.58
N ILE A 68 -6.93 2.26 10.36
CA ILE A 68 -5.65 2.79 9.88
C ILE A 68 -5.92 3.97 8.95
N HIS A 69 -5.29 5.11 9.19
CA HIS A 69 -5.32 6.21 8.24
C HIS A 69 -4.33 5.89 7.12
N TYR A 70 -4.84 5.70 5.91
CA TYR A 70 -4.05 5.32 4.76
C TYR A 70 -4.22 6.35 3.66
N VAL A 71 -3.13 6.66 2.96
CA VAL A 71 -3.15 7.60 1.84
C VAL A 71 -3.61 6.85 0.60
N LEU A 72 -4.77 7.22 0.09
CA LEU A 72 -5.37 6.65 -1.12
C LEU A 72 -5.37 7.67 -2.25
N LEU A 73 -5.38 7.18 -3.48
CA LEU A 73 -5.43 7.98 -4.70
C LEU A 73 -6.87 8.03 -5.21
N GLU A 74 -7.37 9.24 -5.42
CA GLU A 74 -8.68 9.43 -6.09
C GLU A 74 -8.46 9.60 -7.60
N LYS A 75 -7.42 10.34 -7.98
CA LYS A 75 -6.95 10.54 -9.37
C LYS A 75 -5.48 10.93 -9.37
N ILE A 76 -4.80 10.87 -10.53
CA ILE A 76 -3.45 11.41 -10.64
C ILE A 76 -3.43 12.87 -10.18
N GLY A 77 -2.50 13.20 -9.28
CA GLY A 77 -2.37 14.52 -8.68
C GLY A 77 -3.31 14.80 -7.49
N LYS A 78 -4.16 13.85 -7.09
CA LYS A 78 -5.05 13.99 -5.91
C LYS A 78 -5.03 12.75 -5.04
N ALA A 79 -4.42 12.89 -3.87
CA ALA A 79 -4.44 11.89 -2.80
C ALA A 79 -5.38 12.34 -1.68
N VAL A 80 -6.00 11.38 -1.00
CA VAL A 80 -6.92 11.57 0.13
C VAL A 80 -6.49 10.67 1.28
N LEU A 81 -6.51 11.20 2.50
CA LEU A 81 -6.26 10.41 3.70
C LEU A 81 -7.59 9.82 4.16
N GLN A 82 -7.73 8.50 4.10
CA GLN A 82 -8.96 7.81 4.49
C GLN A 82 -8.73 6.80 5.62
N PRO A 83 -9.61 6.76 6.63
CA PRO A 83 -9.58 5.72 7.64
C PRO A 83 -10.11 4.41 7.05
N ILE A 84 -9.30 3.36 7.06
CA ILE A 84 -9.66 2.01 6.64
C ILE A 84 -9.76 1.13 7.89
N PRO A 85 -10.86 0.39 8.11
CA PRO A 85 -10.93 -0.58 9.20
C PRO A 85 -9.81 -1.62 9.07
N LEU A 86 -9.13 -1.96 10.16
CA LEU A 86 -8.03 -2.94 10.16
C LEU A 86 -8.46 -4.28 9.55
N LYS A 87 -9.67 -4.76 9.86
CA LYS A 87 -10.24 -5.98 9.26
C LYS A 87 -10.33 -5.90 7.73
N LYS A 88 -10.71 -4.74 7.20
CA LYS A 88 -10.83 -4.51 5.75
C LYS A 88 -9.43 -4.40 5.11
N PHE A 89 -8.54 -3.66 5.77
CA PHE A 89 -7.15 -3.53 5.34
C PHE A 89 -6.45 -4.90 5.25
N SER A 90 -6.65 -5.78 6.24
CA SER A 90 -6.11 -7.13 6.22
C SER A 90 -6.57 -7.94 5.02
N LYS A 91 -7.89 -7.94 4.73
CA LYS A 91 -8.44 -8.63 3.56
C LYS A 91 -7.90 -8.12 2.23
N ILE A 92 -7.65 -6.82 2.12
CA ILE A 92 -7.08 -6.23 0.90
C ILE A 92 -5.62 -6.65 0.74
N LEU A 93 -4.85 -6.71 1.83
CA LEU A 93 -3.47 -7.22 1.76
C LEU A 93 -3.42 -8.72 1.41
N GLU A 94 -4.38 -9.51 1.88
CA GLU A 94 -4.53 -10.92 1.50
C GLU A 94 -4.89 -11.11 0.02
N SER A 95 -5.64 -10.19 -0.58
CA SER A 95 -5.96 -10.26 -2.02
C SER A 95 -4.83 -9.77 -2.93
N LEU A 96 -3.79 -9.16 -2.34
CA LEU A 96 -2.64 -8.58 -3.06
C LEU A 96 -1.34 -9.38 -2.87
N SER A 97 -1.35 -10.47 -2.09
CA SER A 97 -0.24 -11.42 -1.96
C SER A 97 -0.26 -12.53 -2.99
#